data_AF-A0A6G3PG99-F1
#
_entry.id   AF-A0A6G3PG99-F1
#
_cell.length_a   1.000
_cell.length_b   1.000
_cell.length_c   1.000
_cell.angle_alpha   90.00
_cell.angle_beta   90.00
_cell.angle_gamma   90.00
#
_symmetry.space_group_name_H-M   'P 1'
#
loop_
_entity.id
_entity.type
_entity.pdbx_description
1 polymer ?
#
loop_
_entity_poly.entity_id
_entity_poly.type
_entity_poly.pdbx_seq_one_letter_code
_entity_poly.pdbx_strand_id
1 'polypeptide(L)'
;MGWWQISADTLAGSRFVVSPLAEAVASLLLLERAAAAHPGERAWLAEHLPAYRRRAAEDPVSALVIRSALAPRWTADFLGAAPVPAPPGRPAPAFAEELARMRATPPDQARA
;
A
#
# COMPACT_ATOMS: atom_id res chain seq x y z
N MET A 1 11.19 9.20 17.52
CA MET A 1 11.72 8.18 16.60
C MET A 1 13.23 8.20 16.73
N GLY A 2 13.84 7.08 17.13
CA GLY A 2 15.29 6.97 17.26
C GLY A 2 15.99 7.04 15.90
N TRP A 3 17.28 7.38 15.91
CA TRP A 3 18.12 7.27 14.72
C TRP A 3 18.49 5.80 14.48
N TRP A 4 18.19 5.30 13.28
CA TRP A 4 18.61 3.99 12.82
C TRP A 4 19.71 4.15 11.78
N GLN A 5 20.87 3.54 12.02
CA GLN A 5 21.95 3.50 11.05
C GLN A 5 21.92 2.16 10.32
N ILE A 6 21.64 2.19 9.02
CA ILE A 6 21.73 1.01 8.13
C ILE A 6 23.07 1.10 7.40
N SER A 7 24.01 0.20 7.73
CA SER A 7 25.33 0.17 7.08
C SER A 7 25.24 -0.38 5.65
N ALA A 8 26.25 -0.09 4.82
CA ALA A 8 26.36 -0.66 3.49
C ALA A 8 26.36 -2.20 3.51
N ASP A 9 27.05 -2.81 4.49
CA ASP A 9 27.07 -4.27 4.65
C ASP A 9 25.70 -4.83 5.03
N THR A 10 24.95 -4.11 5.87
CA THR A 10 23.57 -4.49 6.22
C THR A 10 22.68 -4.42 5.00
N LEU A 11 22.80 -3.36 4.20
CA LEU A 11 22.04 -3.20 2.97
C LEU A 11 22.40 -4.28 1.94
N ALA A 12 23.70 -4.57 1.77
CA ALA A 12 24.19 -5.58 0.83
C ALA A 12 23.79 -7.02 1.24
N GLY A 13 23.67 -7.29 2.54
CA GLY A 13 23.19 -8.57 3.07
C GLY A 13 21.65 -8.69 3.11
N SER A 14 20.92 -7.60 2.86
CA SER A 14 19.46 -7.60 2.95
C SER A 14 18.81 -8.23 1.72
N ARG A 15 17.58 -8.73 1.90
CA ARG A 15 16.73 -9.21 0.81
C ARG A 15 15.58 -8.24 0.61
N PHE A 16 15.35 -7.87 -0.64
CA PHE A 16 14.24 -7.03 -1.04
C PHE A 16 13.17 -7.88 -1.72
N VAL A 17 11.92 -7.56 -1.44
CA VAL A 17 10.76 -8.17 -2.10
C VAL A 17 9.84 -7.04 -2.56
N VAL A 18 9.28 -7.19 -3.75
CA VAL A 18 8.24 -6.30 -4.27
C VAL A 18 6.89 -6.92 -3.94
N SER A 19 5.99 -6.11 -3.39
CA SER A 19 4.61 -6.49 -3.11
C SER A 19 3.69 -5.71 -4.04
N PRO A 20 3.06 -6.37 -5.04
CA PRO A 20 2.05 -5.72 -5.87
C PRO A 20 0.91 -5.10 -5.07
N LEU A 21 0.53 -5.67 -3.92
CA LEU A 21 -0.47 -5.09 -3.03
C LEU A 21 0.05 -3.81 -2.37
N ALA A 22 1.28 -3.80 -1.86
CA ALA A 22 1.86 -2.60 -1.26
C ALA A 22 1.97 -1.45 -2.28
N GLU A 23 2.37 -1.74 -3.52
CA GLU A 23 2.40 -0.74 -4.61
C GLU A 23 1.00 -0.21 -4.94
N ALA A 24 -0.01 -1.07 -4.95
CA ALA A 24 -1.40 -0.68 -5.16
C ALA A 24 -1.94 0.19 -4.02
N VAL A 25 -1.63 -0.15 -2.76
CA VAL A 25 -2.00 0.62 -1.58
C VAL A 25 -1.26 1.97 -1.55
N ALA A 26 0.02 2.01 -1.94
CA ALA A 26 0.77 3.26 -2.08
C ALA A 26 0.17 4.17 -3.15
N SER A 27 -0.26 3.61 -4.29
CA SER A 27 -0.99 4.35 -5.33
C SER A 27 -2.33 4.88 -4.83
N LEU A 28 -3.07 4.08 -4.05
CA LEU A 28 -4.33 4.50 -3.42
C LEU A 28 -4.10 5.63 -2.39
N LEU A 29 -3.03 5.54 -1.60
CA LEU A 29 -2.62 6.57 -0.66
C LEU A 29 -2.25 7.88 -1.37
N LEU A 30 -1.57 7.80 -2.52
CA LEU A 30 -1.26 8.96 -3.35
C LEU A 30 -2.55 9.62 -3.87
N LEU A 31 -3.53 8.83 -4.32
CA LEU A 31 -4.84 9.34 -4.75
C LEU A 31 -5.62 9.99 -3.60
N GLU A 32 -5.63 9.39 -2.42
CA GLU A 32 -6.26 9.95 -1.22
C GLU A 32 -5.61 11.26 -0.78
N ARG A 33 -4.27 11.33 -0.79
CA ARG A 33 -3.55 12.55 -0.44
C ARG A 33 -3.68 13.63 -1.50
N ALA A 34 -3.85 13.24 -2.77
CA ALA A 34 -3.88 14.12 -3.93
C ALA A 34 -2.71 15.13 -3.98
N ALA A 35 -1.55 14.73 -3.45
CA ALA A 35 -0.38 15.57 -3.28
C ALA A 35 0.87 14.81 -3.73
N ALA A 36 1.50 15.30 -4.79
CA ALA A 36 2.74 14.74 -5.33
C ALA A 36 3.95 15.18 -4.49
N ALA A 37 4.79 14.23 -4.10
CA ALA A 37 6.13 14.45 -3.56
C ALA A 37 7.17 14.68 -4.67
N HIS A 38 6.95 14.20 -5.89
CA HIS A 38 7.89 14.39 -7.00
C HIS A 38 7.21 14.60 -8.38
N PRO A 39 7.95 15.05 -9.41
CA PRO A 39 7.37 15.40 -10.71
C PRO A 39 6.56 14.29 -11.41
N GLY A 40 7.04 13.05 -11.37
CA GLY A 40 6.34 11.90 -11.95
C GLY A 40 4.92 11.69 -11.39
N GLU A 41 4.73 11.85 -10.09
CA GLU A 41 3.42 11.71 -9.44
C GLU A 41 2.42 12.79 -9.89
N ARG A 42 2.89 13.98 -10.31
CA ARG A 42 1.98 15.03 -10.80
C ARG A 42 1.28 14.61 -12.08
N ALA A 43 2.01 14.02 -13.02
CA ALA A 43 1.45 13.54 -14.27
C ALA A 43 0.47 12.39 -14.01
N TRP A 44 0.87 11.45 -13.15
CA TRP A 44 0.03 10.31 -12.77
C TRP A 44 -1.27 10.74 -12.05
N LEU A 45 -1.19 11.68 -11.12
CA LEU A 45 -2.36 12.25 -10.45
C LEU A 45 -3.28 12.98 -11.43
N ALA A 46 -2.73 13.77 -12.34
CA ALA A 46 -3.52 14.47 -13.35
C ALA A 46 -4.34 13.49 -14.21
N GLU A 47 -3.76 12.33 -14.51
CA GLU A 47 -4.42 11.28 -15.29
C GLU A 47 -5.48 10.50 -14.48
N HIS A 48 -5.17 10.09 -13.25
CA HIS A 48 -5.97 9.09 -12.51
C HIS A 48 -6.91 9.68 -11.44
N LEU A 49 -6.58 10.84 -10.86
CA LEU A 49 -7.33 11.43 -9.76
C LEU A 49 -8.80 11.75 -10.09
N PRO A 50 -9.17 12.23 -11.29
CA PRO A 50 -10.58 12.49 -11.62
C PRO A 50 -11.44 11.22 -11.57
N ALA A 51 -10.93 10.10 -12.11
CA ALA A 51 -11.65 8.82 -12.10
C ALA A 51 -11.79 8.28 -10.68
N TYR A 52 -10.74 8.41 -9.87
CA TYR A 52 -10.78 8.04 -8.45
C TYR A 52 -11.84 8.81 -7.67
N ARG A 53 -11.88 10.15 -7.83
CA ARG A 53 -12.87 11.00 -7.15
C ARG A 53 -14.31 10.67 -7.55
N ARG A 54 -14.54 10.37 -8.83
CA ARG A 54 -15.85 9.91 -9.31
C ARG A 54 -16.24 8.60 -8.62
N ARG A 55 -15.34 7.61 -8.58
CA ARG A 55 -15.60 6.33 -7.91
C ARG A 55 -15.89 6.50 -6.42
N ALA A 56 -15.15 7.38 -5.74
CA ALA A 56 -15.36 7.68 -4.33
C ALA A 56 -16.71 8.39 -4.06
N ALA A 57 -17.21 9.19 -5.00
CA ALA A 57 -18.52 9.81 -4.92
C ALA A 57 -19.67 8.83 -5.20
N GLU A 58 -19.46 7.87 -6.11
CA GLU A 58 -20.42 6.81 -6.45
C GLU A 58 -20.56 5.75 -5.33
N ASP A 59 -19.51 5.54 -4.54
CA ASP A 59 -19.50 4.60 -3.41
C ASP A 59 -18.94 5.26 -2.13
N PRO A 60 -19.78 6.02 -1.41
CA PRO A 60 -19.36 6.74 -0.21
C PRO A 60 -18.91 5.81 0.93
N VAL A 61 -19.41 4.58 0.98
CA VAL A 61 -19.05 3.61 2.03
C VAL A 61 -17.63 3.12 1.82
N SER A 62 -17.28 2.68 0.60
CA SER A 62 -15.89 2.32 0.29
C SER A 62 -14.95 3.49 0.48
N ALA A 63 -15.36 4.71 0.11
CA ALA A 63 -14.55 5.91 0.33
C ALA A 63 -14.30 6.19 1.82
N LEU A 64 -15.28 5.96 2.70
CA LEU A 64 -15.10 6.07 4.15
C LEU A 64 -14.14 5.01 4.69
N VAL A 65 -14.25 3.77 4.23
CA VAL A 65 -13.33 2.69 4.61
C VAL A 65 -11.90 3.03 4.22
N ILE A 66 -11.68 3.48 2.98
CA ILE A 66 -10.35 3.85 2.48
C ILE A 66 -9.76 5.00 3.31
N ARG A 67 -10.52 6.08 3.51
CA ARG A 67 -10.08 7.22 4.34
C ARG A 67 -9.74 6.81 5.77
N SER A 68 -10.53 5.90 6.34
CA SER A 68 -10.29 5.40 7.71
C SER A 68 -9.04 4.54 7.77
N ALA A 69 -8.80 3.71 6.74
CA ALA A 69 -7.67 2.79 6.68
C ALA A 69 -6.34 3.44 6.24
N LEU A 70 -6.39 4.63 5.63
CA LEU A 70 -5.23 5.40 5.13
C LEU A 70 -5.13 6.78 5.79
N ALA A 71 -5.24 6.82 7.12
CA ALA A 71 -5.22 8.07 7.87
C ALA A 71 -3.85 8.80 7.81
N PRO A 72 -3.80 10.11 8.11
CA PRO A 72 -2.54 10.82 8.22
C PRO A 72 -1.61 10.14 9.24
N ARG A 73 -0.43 9.73 8.77
CA ARG A 73 0.62 9.07 9.57
C ARG A 73 0.28 7.66 10.09
N TRP A 74 -0.79 7.04 9.59
CA TRP A 74 -1.19 5.68 9.95
C TRP A 74 -1.83 4.95 8.78
N THR A 75 -1.44 3.71 8.56
CA THR A 75 -2.06 2.81 7.57
C THR A 75 -2.51 1.57 8.31
N ALA A 76 -3.72 1.11 8.05
CA ALA A 76 -4.24 -0.11 8.66
C ALA A 76 -3.34 -1.31 8.36
N ASP A 77 -3.00 -2.08 9.40
CA ASP A 77 -2.00 -3.14 9.33
C ASP A 77 -2.33 -4.20 8.27
N PHE A 78 -3.62 -4.49 8.07
CA PHE A 78 -4.05 -5.46 7.07
C PHE A 78 -3.84 -4.99 5.61
N LEU A 79 -3.74 -3.68 5.37
CA LEU A 79 -3.38 -3.12 4.06
C LEU A 79 -1.86 -3.13 3.83
N GLY A 80 -1.08 -3.05 4.91
CA GLY A 80 0.39 -2.97 4.90
C GLY A 80 1.09 -4.25 5.33
N ALA A 81 0.38 -5.38 5.37
CA ALA A 81 0.91 -6.65 5.88
C ALA A 81 2.22 -7.00 5.14
N ALA A 82 3.27 -7.31 5.92
CA ALA A 82 4.59 -7.57 5.36
C ALA A 82 4.51 -8.68 4.31
N PRO A 83 5.01 -8.44 3.08
CA PRO A 83 4.97 -9.46 2.05
C PRO A 83 5.77 -10.69 2.48
N VAL A 84 5.20 -11.87 2.23
CA VAL A 84 5.88 -13.13 2.46
C VAL A 84 6.79 -13.38 1.25
N PRO A 85 8.13 -13.37 1.42
CA PRO A 85 9.03 -13.62 0.30
C PRO A 85 8.82 -15.03 -0.25
N ALA A 86 8.85 -15.14 -1.57
CA ALA A 86 8.79 -16.44 -2.22
C ALA A 86 10.03 -17.29 -1.86
N PRO A 87 9.88 -18.63 -1.77
CA PRO A 87 11.02 -19.52 -1.65
C PRO A 87 12.05 -19.28 -2.76
N PRO A 88 13.36 -19.51 -2.52
CA PRO A 88 14.38 -19.38 -3.56
C PRO A 88 14.00 -20.16 -4.83
N GLY A 89 14.11 -19.52 -5.99
CA GLY A 89 13.76 -20.11 -7.28
C GLY A 89 12.27 -20.06 -7.64
N ARG A 90 11.42 -19.41 -6.83
CA ARG A 90 10.02 -19.14 -7.18
C ARG A 90 9.78 -17.65 -7.48
N PRO A 91 8.78 -17.33 -8.33
CA PRO A 91 8.39 -15.94 -8.56
C PRO A 91 7.81 -15.33 -7.28
N ALA A 92 7.89 -14.00 -7.17
CA ALA A 92 7.23 -13.24 -6.12
C ALA A 92 5.69 -13.48 -6.14
N PRO A 93 5.00 -13.29 -4.99
CA PRO A 93 3.56 -13.46 -4.93
C PRO A 93 2.84 -12.58 -5.95
N ALA A 94 1.83 -13.16 -6.62
CA ALA A 94 0.98 -12.38 -7.52
C ALA A 94 0.03 -11.48 -6.73
N PHE A 95 -0.39 -10.35 -7.31
CA PHE A 95 -1.35 -9.42 -6.69
C PHE A 95 -2.59 -10.13 -6.14
N ALA A 96 -3.15 -11.08 -6.90
CA ALA A 96 -4.34 -11.83 -6.49
C ALA A 96 -4.11 -12.66 -5.20
N GLU A 97 -2.92 -13.21 -5.02
CA GLU A 97 -2.55 -13.98 -3.82
C GLU A 97 -2.41 -13.07 -2.60
N GLU A 98 -1.77 -11.91 -2.77
CA GLU A 98 -1.64 -10.92 -1.71
C GLU A 98 -3.01 -10.35 -1.31
N LEU A 99 -3.86 -10.05 -2.30
CA LEU A 99 -5.22 -9.57 -2.10
C LEU A 99 -6.09 -10.62 -1.40
N ALA A 100 -5.93 -11.90 -1.72
CA ALA A 100 -6.64 -12.99 -1.05
C ALA A 100 -6.28 -13.07 0.44
N ARG A 101 -4.99 -12.90 0.79
CA ARG A 101 -4.56 -12.83 2.19
C ARG A 101 -5.14 -11.63 2.92
N MET A 102 -5.11 -10.45 2.31
CA MET A 102 -5.74 -9.25 2.87
C MET A 102 -7.23 -9.48 3.14
N ARG A 103 -7.97 -10.08 2.19
CA ARG A 103 -9.40 -10.40 2.35
C ARG A 103 -9.69 -11.43 3.43
N ALA A 104 -8.73 -12.30 3.73
CA ALA A 104 -8.85 -13.29 4.79
C ALA A 104 -8.60 -12.70 6.20
N THR A 105 -8.29 -11.40 6.32
CA THR A 105 -8.13 -10.73 7.61
C THR A 105 -9.41 -10.84 8.44
N PRO A 106 -9.35 -11.45 9.64
CA PRO A 106 -10.50 -11.55 10.52
C PRO A 106 -11.07 -10.17 10.92
N PRO A 107 -12.40 -10.00 11.05
CA PRO A 107 -12.99 -8.71 11.38
C PRO A 107 -12.52 -8.10 12.72
N ASP A 108 -12.15 -8.92 13.69
CA ASP A 108 -11.57 -8.51 14.97
C ASP A 108 -10.18 -7.90 14.78
N GLN A 109 -9.36 -8.45 13.88
CA GLN A 109 -8.05 -7.87 13.52
C GLN A 109 -8.20 -6.60 12.68
N ALA A 110 -9.19 -6.55 11.77
CA ALA A 110 -9.40 -5.40 10.90
C ALA A 110 -9.95 -4.16 11.66
N ARG A 111 -10.47 -4.34 12.88
CA ARG A 111 -11.02 -3.26 13.73
C ARG A 111 -10.04 -2.73 14.78
N ALA A 112 -8.95 -3.45 15.04
CA ALA A 112 -7.91 -3.08 15.99
C ALA A 112 -7.02 -1.96 15.43
#